data_AF-A0A542XU97-F1
#
_entry.id   AF-A0A542XU97-F1
#
_cell.length_a   1.000
_cell.length_b   1.000
_cell.length_c   1.000
_cell.angle_alpha   90.00
_cell.angle_beta   90.00
_cell.angle_gamma   90.00
#
_symmetry.space_group_name_H-M   'P 1'
#
loop_
_entity.id
_entity.type
_entity.pdbx_description
1 polymer ?
#
loop_
_entity_poly.entity_id
_entity_poly.type
_entity_poly.pdbx_seq_one_letter_code
_entity_poly.pdbx_strand_id
1 'polypeptide(L)'
;MTTSHSRRHTRRSLALGLALATAVTATAPSTATAGPPRSGTPDFGPNVTIFSPDTPIDEIQATMDARHAAQVDAEMGTDRHAYLFLPGDYGNTEQPLQVKLGYYTQVSGLGTTPTDVRVHGKIEVYNRCLDDGTSNCLALVNFWRTLSNLALTIDSADQDDCRSSANFWAVSQAVSMRRLDVSGGTLSLMDYCTAGPHYASGGFIADSRLPDVVNGSQQQWLTRNSEIGSWSNAVWNQVFAGVIGAPDDAGFPDPPYTTLGTTPLSREKPYLFVDDRGRYQVRVPAARRDTRGISWDAGHAPGRSIAIRDFYIARPGDSVRTINQELARGKHLLLTPGRYDIAQSIRIRRPDTVVLGLGHATLTAVDGAIPLDVAGVPGVVVAGVTVDAGLQESPVLLRVGERHGRHHSTPRNPITLSDVYFRVGGPHIGRTHTALEINSDHVLIDHTWVWRGDHGVEDFTDGVKGDTDRWRTNTGRYGAIINGDRVTATGLFVEHFQRHNTVWNGEHGTTILYQNELPYDPPTQADWMKGDVEGWAGYKVGDRVRHHTLYGGGCTCTTGTTRRFILKTASRCRTAPGYGFIT
;
A
#
# COMPACT_ATOMS: atom_id res chain seq x y z
N MET A 1 62.59 -60.04 35.83
CA MET A 1 61.66 -60.63 36.82
C MET A 1 60.43 -61.15 36.11
N THR A 2 59.67 -62.05 36.73
CA THR A 2 58.64 -62.89 36.10
C THR A 2 57.22 -62.33 36.20
N THR A 3 56.45 -62.45 35.12
CA THR A 3 55.00 -62.73 35.17
C THR A 3 54.59 -63.51 33.92
N SER A 4 53.68 -64.47 34.07
CA SER A 4 53.29 -65.41 33.01
C SER A 4 51.94 -65.08 32.38
N HIS A 5 51.85 -65.41 31.10
CA HIS A 5 50.64 -65.60 30.29
C HIS A 5 49.38 -66.10 31.04
N SER A 6 48.23 -65.68 30.54
CA SER A 6 47.04 -66.55 30.45
C SER A 6 46.36 -66.37 29.08
N ARG A 7 45.89 -67.46 28.48
CA ARG A 7 45.05 -67.49 27.27
C ARG A 7 43.76 -68.22 27.61
N ARG A 8 42.64 -67.82 27.00
CA ARG A 8 41.64 -68.79 26.48
C ARG A 8 40.83 -68.21 25.32
N HIS A 9 40.53 -69.08 24.37
CA HIS A 9 39.64 -68.84 23.22
C HIS A 9 38.17 -69.07 23.67
N THR A 10 37.09 -68.92 22.89
CA THR A 10 36.83 -69.50 21.55
C THR A 10 35.52 -69.01 20.90
N ARG A 11 35.52 -68.84 19.55
CA ARG A 11 34.44 -69.21 18.58
C ARG A 11 33.06 -68.50 18.76
N ARG A 12 32.12 -68.40 17.82
CA ARG A 12 31.87 -68.83 16.40
C ARG A 12 30.91 -67.74 15.82
N SER A 13 30.44 -67.64 14.56
CA SER A 13 30.42 -68.43 13.32
C SER A 13 30.38 -67.47 12.11
N LEU A 14 30.26 -67.98 10.87
CA LEU A 14 29.89 -67.21 9.66
C LEU A 14 28.37 -67.31 9.40
N ALA A 15 27.79 -66.35 8.67
CA ALA A 15 26.77 -66.59 7.62
C ALA A 15 26.69 -65.39 6.66
N LEU A 16 26.22 -65.62 5.43
CA LEU A 16 26.08 -64.62 4.36
C LEU A 16 24.63 -64.11 4.27
N GLY A 17 24.41 -62.90 3.78
CA GLY A 17 23.06 -62.37 3.49
C GLY A 17 23.11 -61.22 2.48
N LEU A 18 22.40 -61.38 1.36
CA LEU A 18 22.30 -60.40 0.27
C LEU A 18 20.89 -59.80 0.26
N ALA A 19 20.76 -58.47 0.21
CA ALA A 19 19.48 -57.78 0.16
C ALA A 19 19.53 -56.55 -0.77
N LEU A 20 18.38 -56.20 -1.35
CA LEU A 20 18.25 -55.24 -2.45
C LEU A 20 18.51 -53.79 -2.01
N ALA A 21 19.10 -53.00 -2.90
CA ALA A 21 19.06 -51.54 -2.83
C ALA A 21 17.77 -51.03 -3.48
N THR A 22 16.93 -50.32 -2.71
CA THR A 22 15.79 -49.54 -3.22
C THR A 22 16.11 -48.05 -3.14
N ALA A 23 16.52 -47.45 -4.27
CA ALA A 23 16.78 -46.03 -4.34
C ALA A 23 15.46 -45.24 -4.36
N VAL A 24 15.06 -44.67 -3.22
CA VAL A 24 13.94 -43.72 -3.15
C VAL A 24 14.41 -42.39 -3.74
N THR A 25 14.00 -42.12 -4.98
CA THR A 25 14.24 -40.81 -5.63
C THR A 25 13.35 -39.75 -5.00
N ALA A 26 13.88 -39.03 -4.01
CA ALA A 26 13.23 -37.85 -3.46
C ALA A 26 13.14 -36.76 -4.54
N THR A 27 11.94 -36.48 -5.03
CA THR A 27 11.67 -35.39 -5.96
C THR A 27 11.73 -34.06 -5.21
N ALA A 28 12.90 -33.42 -5.23
CA ALA A 28 13.04 -32.05 -4.77
C ALA A 28 12.17 -31.11 -5.65
N PRO A 29 11.47 -30.12 -5.07
CA PRO A 29 10.67 -29.18 -5.84
C PRO A 29 11.59 -28.35 -6.74
N SER A 30 11.26 -28.28 -8.03
CA SER A 30 11.99 -27.48 -9.01
C SER A 30 11.74 -25.99 -8.76
N THR A 31 12.74 -25.28 -8.24
CA THR A 31 12.71 -23.82 -8.25
C THR A 31 12.72 -23.34 -9.69
N ALA A 32 11.64 -22.69 -10.12
CA ALA A 32 11.54 -22.08 -11.44
C ALA A 32 12.55 -20.92 -11.56
N THR A 33 13.74 -21.21 -12.10
CA THR A 33 14.74 -20.20 -12.41
C THR A 33 14.28 -19.41 -13.64
N ALA A 34 13.99 -18.12 -13.45
CA ALA A 34 13.68 -17.20 -14.54
C ALA A 34 14.72 -17.31 -15.66
N GLY A 35 14.26 -17.34 -16.91
CA GLY A 35 15.12 -17.51 -18.08
C GLY A 35 16.20 -16.43 -18.19
N PRO A 36 17.34 -16.73 -18.85
CA PRO A 36 18.45 -15.80 -18.96
C PRO A 36 17.99 -14.46 -19.57
N PRO A 37 18.37 -13.31 -18.98
CA PRO A 37 17.79 -12.03 -19.35
C PRO A 37 18.07 -11.68 -20.81
N ARG A 38 16.99 -11.46 -21.58
CA ARG A 38 17.04 -10.89 -22.95
C ARG A 38 17.89 -9.61 -22.90
N SER A 39 18.84 -9.50 -23.84
CA SER A 39 19.91 -8.48 -23.78
C SER A 39 19.38 -7.05 -23.86
N GLY A 40 19.18 -6.44 -22.70
CA GLY A 40 18.61 -5.09 -22.54
C GLY A 40 17.73 -4.93 -21.29
N THR A 41 17.20 -6.04 -20.74
CA THR A 41 16.42 -6.02 -19.49
C THR A 41 17.31 -5.68 -18.28
N PRO A 42 16.98 -4.64 -17.48
CA PRO A 42 17.66 -4.37 -16.23
C PRO A 42 17.42 -5.48 -15.19
N ASP A 43 18.44 -5.79 -14.40
CA ASP A 43 18.30 -6.71 -13.27
C ASP A 43 17.66 -5.97 -12.07
N PHE A 44 16.36 -6.21 -11.89
CA PHE A 44 15.55 -5.73 -10.76
C PHE A 44 15.59 -6.66 -9.52
N GLY A 45 16.49 -7.64 -9.49
CA GLY A 45 16.60 -8.61 -8.40
C GLY A 45 15.54 -9.73 -8.44
N PRO A 46 15.69 -10.76 -7.57
CA PRO A 46 14.95 -12.02 -7.67
C PRO A 46 13.46 -11.90 -7.34
N ASN A 47 13.04 -10.80 -6.71
CA ASN A 47 11.66 -10.58 -6.27
C ASN A 47 10.78 -9.89 -7.34
N VAL A 48 11.32 -9.70 -8.55
CA VAL A 48 10.59 -9.15 -9.70
C VAL A 48 10.50 -10.22 -10.79
N THR A 49 9.29 -10.69 -11.05
CA THR A 49 8.99 -11.60 -12.16
C THR A 49 8.48 -10.76 -13.34
N ILE A 50 9.07 -10.93 -14.53
CA ILE A 50 8.64 -10.24 -15.74
C ILE A 50 8.11 -11.28 -16.72
N PHE A 51 6.81 -11.29 -16.95
CA PHE A 51 6.14 -12.15 -17.92
C PHE A 51 6.14 -11.49 -19.31
N SER A 52 6.27 -12.30 -20.36
CA SER A 52 6.15 -11.86 -21.75
C SER A 52 4.94 -12.53 -22.41
N PRO A 53 4.42 -12.03 -23.55
CA PRO A 53 3.37 -12.73 -24.30
C PRO A 53 3.81 -14.11 -24.82
N ASP A 54 5.12 -14.38 -24.85
CA ASP A 54 5.68 -15.71 -25.13
C ASP A 54 5.60 -16.68 -23.92
N THR A 55 5.26 -16.19 -22.73
CA THR A 55 5.22 -16.99 -21.50
C THR A 55 3.89 -17.76 -21.44
N PRO A 56 3.91 -19.11 -21.31
CA PRO A 56 2.69 -19.91 -21.24
C PRO A 56 1.74 -19.48 -20.10
N ILE A 57 0.43 -19.47 -20.38
CA ILE A 57 -0.57 -18.99 -19.41
C ILE A 57 -0.65 -19.90 -18.18
N ASP A 58 -0.39 -21.19 -18.33
CA ASP A 58 -0.26 -22.15 -17.23
C ASP A 58 1.01 -21.91 -16.38
N GLU A 59 2.13 -21.47 -16.97
CA GLU A 59 3.32 -21.03 -16.22
C GLU A 59 3.02 -19.77 -15.39
N ILE A 60 2.30 -18.80 -15.98
CA ILE A 60 1.88 -17.57 -15.27
C ILE A 60 0.91 -17.93 -14.14
N GLN A 61 -0.13 -18.71 -14.42
CA GLN A 61 -1.14 -19.16 -13.46
C GLN A 61 -0.47 -19.89 -12.28
N ALA A 62 0.34 -20.91 -12.54
CA ALA A 62 1.04 -21.66 -11.51
C ALA A 62 2.00 -20.79 -10.67
N THR A 63 2.67 -19.82 -11.29
CA THR A 63 3.53 -18.85 -10.58
C THR A 63 2.73 -17.96 -9.65
N MET A 64 1.58 -17.44 -10.11
CA MET A 64 0.72 -16.57 -9.30
C MET A 64 0.01 -17.34 -8.19
N ASP A 65 -0.50 -18.55 -8.45
CA ASP A 65 -1.13 -19.41 -7.45
C ASP A 65 -0.14 -19.85 -6.36
N ALA A 66 1.08 -20.23 -6.74
CA ALA A 66 2.13 -20.57 -5.78
C ALA A 66 2.48 -19.37 -4.87
N ARG A 67 2.52 -18.14 -5.42
CA ARG A 67 2.75 -16.96 -4.59
C ARG A 67 1.53 -16.59 -3.74
N HIS A 68 0.31 -16.73 -4.27
CA HIS A 68 -0.93 -16.51 -3.53
C HIS A 68 -1.02 -17.44 -2.31
N ALA A 69 -0.83 -18.75 -2.50
CA ALA A 69 -0.83 -19.72 -1.41
C ALA A 69 0.22 -19.37 -0.32
N ALA A 70 1.35 -18.80 -0.73
CA ALA A 70 2.40 -18.34 0.17
C ALA A 70 2.29 -16.87 0.61
N GLN A 71 1.22 -16.13 0.26
CA GLN A 71 1.00 -14.72 0.65
C GLN A 71 -0.40 -14.39 1.14
N VAL A 72 -1.38 -15.29 1.04
CA VAL A 72 -2.78 -15.04 1.47
C VAL A 72 -2.88 -14.73 2.96
N ASP A 73 -2.06 -15.39 3.79
CA ASP A 73 -1.97 -15.18 5.24
C ASP A 73 -0.68 -14.48 5.70
N ALA A 74 0.21 -14.13 4.78
CA ALA A 74 1.52 -13.52 5.08
C ALA A 74 1.45 -12.02 5.42
N GLU A 75 0.45 -11.64 6.21
CA GLU A 75 0.11 -10.26 6.59
C GLU A 75 1.31 -9.51 7.17
N MET A 76 1.89 -10.04 8.24
CA MET A 76 3.10 -9.49 8.86
C MET A 76 4.39 -10.07 8.26
N GLY A 77 4.29 -10.70 7.09
CA GLY A 77 5.37 -11.38 6.39
C GLY A 77 6.47 -10.46 5.88
N THR A 78 7.63 -11.05 5.60
CA THR A 78 8.84 -10.34 5.14
C THR A 78 8.92 -10.20 3.62
N ASP A 79 8.21 -11.06 2.90
CA ASP A 79 8.25 -11.20 1.44
C ASP A 79 7.57 -10.01 0.74
N ARG A 80 8.10 -9.62 -0.40
CA ARG A 80 7.72 -8.43 -1.18
C ARG A 80 7.88 -8.80 -2.66
N HIS A 81 6.84 -8.65 -3.49
CA HIS A 81 6.89 -9.14 -4.88
C HIS A 81 6.27 -8.17 -5.88
N ALA A 82 6.85 -8.13 -7.08
CA ALA A 82 6.27 -7.44 -8.23
C ALA A 82 6.21 -8.38 -9.45
N TYR A 83 5.01 -8.57 -9.97
CA TYR A 83 4.70 -9.32 -11.20
C TYR A 83 4.39 -8.32 -12.30
N LEU A 84 5.28 -8.28 -13.30
CA LEU A 84 5.29 -7.26 -14.33
C LEU A 84 5.00 -7.88 -15.69
N PHE A 85 4.02 -7.35 -16.40
CA PHE A 85 3.55 -7.89 -17.68
C PHE A 85 4.04 -6.97 -18.81
N LEU A 86 4.80 -7.49 -19.76
CA LEU A 86 5.23 -6.74 -20.94
C LEU A 86 4.05 -6.42 -21.88
N PRO A 87 4.16 -5.44 -22.79
CA PRO A 87 3.14 -5.17 -23.79
C PRO A 87 2.75 -6.41 -24.61
N GLY A 88 1.45 -6.67 -24.74
CA GLY A 88 0.86 -7.82 -25.45
C GLY A 88 -0.42 -8.34 -24.79
N ASP A 89 -0.74 -9.61 -25.07
CA ASP A 89 -1.96 -10.31 -24.66
C ASP A 89 -1.65 -11.47 -23.69
N TYR A 90 -2.54 -11.68 -22.71
CA TYR A 90 -2.41 -12.69 -21.67
C TYR A 90 -3.75 -13.35 -21.35
N GLY A 91 -3.87 -14.64 -21.68
CA GLY A 91 -5.12 -15.39 -21.59
C GLY A 91 -6.04 -15.16 -22.79
N ASN A 92 -7.07 -16.00 -22.92
CA ASN A 92 -8.14 -15.91 -23.93
C ASN A 92 -9.39 -16.69 -23.44
N THR A 93 -10.44 -16.83 -24.25
CA THR A 93 -11.70 -17.50 -23.85
C THR A 93 -11.58 -19.03 -23.70
N GLU A 94 -10.55 -19.67 -24.27
CA GLU A 94 -10.26 -21.11 -24.10
C GLU A 94 -9.31 -21.36 -22.91
N GLN A 95 -8.53 -20.35 -22.51
CA GLN A 95 -7.61 -20.39 -21.37
C GLN A 95 -7.47 -19.00 -20.73
N PRO A 96 -8.42 -18.56 -19.89
CA PRO A 96 -8.33 -17.28 -19.20
C PRO A 96 -7.38 -17.34 -18.00
N LEU A 97 -6.79 -16.20 -17.66
CA LEU A 97 -5.85 -16.06 -16.54
C LEU A 97 -6.61 -15.70 -15.25
N GLN A 98 -6.70 -16.63 -14.30
CA GLN A 98 -7.57 -16.56 -13.11
C GLN A 98 -6.74 -16.33 -11.82
N VAL A 99 -6.25 -15.11 -11.64
CA VAL A 99 -5.22 -14.77 -10.63
C VAL A 99 -5.82 -14.26 -9.32
N LYS A 100 -5.26 -14.69 -8.17
CA LYS A 100 -5.61 -14.20 -6.83
C LYS A 100 -4.40 -13.53 -6.18
N LEU A 101 -4.57 -12.42 -5.45
CA LEU A 101 -3.47 -11.62 -4.87
C LEU A 101 -3.47 -11.63 -3.34
N GLY A 102 -2.40 -12.18 -2.76
CA GLY A 102 -2.13 -12.12 -1.32
C GLY A 102 -1.58 -10.76 -0.87
N TYR A 103 -0.96 -10.72 0.31
CA TYR A 103 -0.23 -9.55 0.80
C TYR A 103 1.02 -9.24 -0.02
N TYR A 104 1.48 -7.98 0.05
CA TYR A 104 2.74 -7.47 -0.54
C TYR A 104 2.98 -7.76 -2.02
N THR A 105 1.89 -7.95 -2.77
CA THR A 105 1.95 -8.28 -4.19
C THR A 105 1.57 -7.07 -5.02
N GLN A 106 2.50 -6.65 -5.88
CA GLN A 106 2.20 -5.74 -6.99
C GLN A 106 2.00 -6.58 -8.25
N VAL A 107 0.89 -6.36 -8.95
CA VAL A 107 0.72 -6.71 -10.37
C VAL A 107 0.74 -5.42 -11.18
N SER A 108 1.52 -5.35 -12.25
CA SER A 108 1.47 -4.18 -13.15
C SER A 108 1.84 -4.46 -14.60
N GLY A 109 1.15 -3.83 -15.53
CA GLY A 109 1.56 -3.78 -16.93
C GLY A 109 2.68 -2.76 -17.17
N LEU A 110 3.62 -3.12 -18.04
CA LEU A 110 4.74 -2.29 -18.50
C LEU A 110 4.41 -1.51 -19.78
N GLY A 111 3.12 -1.28 -20.05
CA GLY A 111 2.64 -0.47 -21.16
C GLY A 111 2.97 1.02 -21.03
N THR A 112 3.12 1.68 -22.17
CA THR A 112 3.06 3.14 -22.31
C THR A 112 1.65 3.67 -21.97
N THR A 113 0.62 2.84 -22.22
CA THR A 113 -0.78 2.98 -21.78
C THR A 113 -1.29 1.66 -21.19
N PRO A 114 -2.45 1.63 -20.50
CA PRO A 114 -3.01 0.38 -19.96
C PRO A 114 -3.37 -0.64 -21.04
N THR A 115 -3.90 -0.19 -22.18
CA THR A 115 -4.38 -1.06 -23.27
C THR A 115 -3.25 -1.73 -24.06
N ASP A 116 -2.00 -1.33 -23.83
CA ASP A 116 -0.82 -2.04 -24.35
C ASP A 116 -0.64 -3.42 -23.70
N VAL A 117 -1.19 -3.65 -22.50
CA VAL A 117 -1.11 -4.91 -21.74
C VAL A 117 -2.54 -5.41 -21.48
N ARG A 118 -2.98 -6.42 -22.22
CA ARG A 118 -4.35 -6.94 -22.18
C ARG A 118 -4.39 -8.29 -21.47
N VAL A 119 -5.09 -8.35 -20.34
CA VAL A 119 -5.36 -9.58 -19.59
C VAL A 119 -6.81 -10.01 -19.83
N HIS A 120 -7.02 -11.30 -20.12
CA HIS A 120 -8.33 -11.93 -20.29
C HIS A 120 -8.53 -12.97 -19.20
N GLY A 121 -9.50 -12.77 -18.31
CA GLY A 121 -9.66 -13.53 -17.07
C GLY A 121 -9.97 -12.63 -15.88
N LYS A 122 -9.38 -12.88 -14.71
CA LYS A 122 -9.68 -12.15 -13.47
C LYS A 122 -8.42 -11.90 -12.64
N ILE A 123 -8.40 -10.81 -11.88
CA ILE A 123 -7.33 -10.47 -10.93
C ILE A 123 -7.98 -10.07 -9.60
N GLU A 124 -7.89 -10.96 -8.61
CA GLU A 124 -8.87 -11.00 -7.53
C GLU A 124 -8.30 -10.96 -6.12
N VAL A 125 -9.13 -10.52 -5.18
CA VAL A 125 -8.92 -10.55 -3.73
C VAL A 125 -10.24 -10.92 -3.07
N TYR A 126 -10.22 -11.97 -2.26
CA TYR A 126 -11.38 -12.52 -1.55
C TYR A 126 -11.29 -12.20 -0.04
N ASN A 127 -12.39 -12.36 0.70
CA ASN A 127 -12.39 -12.28 2.15
C ASN A 127 -11.42 -13.30 2.75
N ARG A 128 -10.67 -12.89 3.77
CA ARG A 128 -9.82 -13.78 4.57
C ARG A 128 -10.68 -14.39 5.68
N CYS A 129 -10.66 -15.72 5.80
CA CYS A 129 -11.35 -16.45 6.87
C CYS A 129 -10.33 -16.86 7.94
N LEU A 130 -10.40 -16.23 9.12
CA LEU A 130 -9.39 -16.37 10.18
C LEU A 130 -9.76 -17.35 11.31
N ASP A 131 -11.00 -17.85 11.34
CA ASP A 131 -11.47 -18.87 12.29
C ASP A 131 -12.03 -20.08 11.53
N ASP A 132 -12.22 -21.22 12.20
CA ASP A 132 -12.81 -22.48 11.66
C ASP A 132 -14.31 -22.35 11.26
N GLY A 133 -14.84 -21.13 11.14
CA GLY A 133 -16.23 -20.83 10.85
C GLY A 133 -16.40 -19.45 10.20
N THR A 134 -17.58 -19.19 9.65
CA THR A 134 -17.81 -18.05 8.75
C THR A 134 -17.71 -16.68 9.43
N SER A 135 -17.86 -16.60 10.76
CA SER A 135 -17.98 -15.36 11.53
C SER A 135 -16.81 -14.38 11.39
N ASN A 136 -15.66 -14.85 10.90
CA ASN A 136 -14.46 -14.07 10.68
C ASN A 136 -13.93 -14.23 9.25
N CYS A 137 -14.84 -14.38 8.28
CA CYS A 137 -14.60 -14.24 6.85
C CYS A 137 -14.87 -12.78 6.44
N LEU A 138 -13.80 -11.99 6.31
CA LEU A 138 -13.88 -10.54 6.09
C LEU A 138 -12.61 -9.99 5.42
N ALA A 139 -12.68 -8.76 4.91
CA ALA A 139 -11.59 -8.09 4.22
C ALA A 139 -10.96 -6.93 5.02
N LEU A 140 -11.35 -6.73 6.29
CA LEU A 140 -10.83 -5.63 7.13
C LEU A 140 -9.29 -5.62 7.24
N VAL A 141 -8.65 -6.80 7.21
CA VAL A 141 -7.18 -6.94 7.24
C VAL A 141 -6.54 -7.06 5.84
N ASN A 142 -7.30 -6.94 4.75
CA ASN A 142 -6.77 -7.17 3.39
C ASN A 142 -5.97 -5.94 2.90
N PHE A 143 -4.73 -5.78 3.38
CA PHE A 143 -3.83 -4.66 3.11
C PHE A 143 -2.75 -4.90 2.02
N TRP A 144 -1.97 -3.85 1.73
CA TRP A 144 -0.66 -3.87 1.03
C TRP A 144 -0.60 -4.64 -0.31
N ARG A 145 -1.47 -4.31 -1.27
CA ARG A 145 -1.35 -4.83 -2.65
C ARG A 145 -1.70 -3.79 -3.71
N THR A 146 -1.14 -3.94 -4.91
CA THR A 146 -1.24 -2.95 -5.98
C THR A 146 -1.56 -3.61 -7.31
N LEU A 147 -2.55 -3.10 -8.04
CA LEU A 147 -2.89 -3.49 -9.41
C LEU A 147 -2.84 -2.25 -10.30
N SER A 148 -1.97 -2.21 -11.33
CA SER A 148 -1.88 -1.01 -12.17
C SER A 148 -1.41 -1.15 -13.62
N ASN A 149 -1.80 -0.19 -14.46
CA ASN A 149 -1.29 0.05 -15.81
C ASN A 149 -1.49 -1.16 -16.77
N LEU A 150 -2.68 -1.76 -16.76
CA LEU A 150 -3.11 -2.83 -17.65
C LEU A 150 -4.61 -2.74 -17.97
N ALA A 151 -5.04 -3.36 -19.07
CA ALA A 151 -6.44 -3.62 -19.38
C ALA A 151 -6.84 -5.02 -18.91
N LEU A 152 -8.05 -5.16 -18.37
CA LEU A 152 -8.63 -6.42 -17.90
C LEU A 152 -10.01 -6.64 -18.55
N THR A 153 -10.10 -7.63 -19.43
CA THR A 153 -11.37 -8.18 -19.89
C THR A 153 -11.77 -9.28 -18.93
N ILE A 154 -12.83 -9.04 -18.15
CA ILE A 154 -13.34 -9.98 -17.16
C ILE A 154 -13.92 -11.20 -17.88
N ASP A 155 -13.35 -12.38 -17.62
CA ASP A 155 -13.87 -13.68 -18.03
C ASP A 155 -14.03 -14.59 -16.80
N SER A 156 -15.22 -15.16 -16.63
CA SER A 156 -15.64 -15.93 -15.47
C SER A 156 -15.69 -17.44 -15.71
N ALA A 157 -15.08 -17.96 -16.79
CA ALA A 157 -14.94 -19.40 -16.98
C ALA A 157 -14.27 -20.09 -15.77
N ASP A 158 -14.73 -21.31 -15.49
CA ASP A 158 -14.31 -22.17 -14.36
C ASP A 158 -14.49 -21.58 -12.93
N GLN A 159 -15.19 -20.46 -12.78
CA GLN A 159 -15.63 -19.91 -11.49
C GLN A 159 -16.99 -20.48 -11.06
N ASP A 160 -17.28 -20.50 -9.74
CA ASP A 160 -18.60 -20.90 -9.23
C ASP A 160 -19.70 -19.87 -9.58
N ASP A 161 -20.97 -20.30 -9.52
CA ASP A 161 -22.14 -19.47 -9.85
C ASP A 161 -22.10 -18.05 -9.24
N CYS A 162 -21.65 -17.91 -7.98
CA CYS A 162 -21.54 -16.63 -7.31
C CYS A 162 -20.30 -15.86 -7.80
N ARG A 163 -19.14 -16.51 -7.82
CA ARG A 163 -17.86 -15.90 -8.26
C ARG A 163 -17.85 -15.56 -9.75
N SER A 164 -18.77 -16.10 -10.53
CA SER A 164 -18.96 -15.74 -11.93
C SER A 164 -19.49 -14.30 -12.13
N SER A 165 -20.16 -13.73 -11.13
CA SER A 165 -20.93 -12.47 -11.25
C SER A 165 -20.09 -11.18 -11.31
N ALA A 166 -18.85 -11.22 -10.84
CA ALA A 166 -17.96 -10.05 -10.80
C ALA A 166 -16.48 -10.47 -10.71
N ASN A 167 -15.57 -9.55 -11.03
CA ASN A 167 -14.18 -9.60 -10.55
C ASN A 167 -14.13 -9.05 -9.11
N PHE A 168 -13.64 -9.83 -8.15
CA PHE A 168 -13.65 -9.49 -6.74
C PHE A 168 -12.37 -8.77 -6.29
N TRP A 169 -12.49 -7.61 -5.66
CA TRP A 169 -11.41 -6.82 -5.10
C TRP A 169 -11.75 -6.44 -3.64
N ALA A 170 -11.96 -7.47 -2.80
CA ALA A 170 -12.30 -7.31 -1.39
C ALA A 170 -11.06 -6.91 -0.57
N VAL A 171 -10.95 -5.61 -0.25
CA VAL A 171 -9.72 -5.01 0.29
C VAL A 171 -9.99 -3.94 1.36
N SER A 172 -8.96 -3.57 2.10
CA SER A 172 -8.98 -2.42 3.02
C SER A 172 -7.82 -1.44 2.75
N GLN A 173 -7.18 -0.84 3.76
CA GLN A 173 -6.20 0.25 3.60
C GLN A 173 -4.89 -0.17 2.88
N ALA A 174 -4.15 0.82 2.37
CA ALA A 174 -2.88 0.68 1.63
C ALA A 174 -2.89 -0.24 0.41
N VAL A 175 -4.04 -0.30 -0.27
CA VAL A 175 -4.23 -0.97 -1.56
C VAL A 175 -4.51 0.04 -2.66
N SER A 176 -4.03 -0.18 -3.87
CA SER A 176 -4.29 0.75 -4.98
C SER A 176 -4.66 0.05 -6.28
N MET A 177 -5.74 0.52 -6.91
CA MET A 177 -6.05 0.27 -8.31
C MET A 177 -5.78 1.55 -9.11
N ARG A 178 -4.80 1.53 -10.01
CA ARG A 178 -4.38 2.73 -10.76
C ARG A 178 -4.18 2.44 -12.23
N ARG A 179 -4.64 3.29 -13.15
CA ARG A 179 -4.38 3.10 -14.60
C ARG A 179 -4.90 1.78 -15.13
N LEU A 180 -6.16 1.45 -14.84
CA LEU A 180 -6.80 0.24 -15.34
C LEU A 180 -7.82 0.57 -16.44
N ASP A 181 -7.99 -0.32 -17.40
CA ASP A 181 -9.13 -0.33 -18.33
C ASP A 181 -9.88 -1.65 -18.15
N VAL A 182 -10.97 -1.64 -17.38
CA VAL A 182 -11.69 -2.86 -16.95
C VAL A 182 -13.01 -2.96 -17.69
N SER A 183 -13.28 -4.13 -18.29
CA SER A 183 -14.45 -4.39 -19.12
C SER A 183 -14.89 -5.86 -19.03
N GLY A 184 -15.92 -6.27 -19.78
CA GLY A 184 -16.39 -7.67 -19.84
C GLY A 184 -17.38 -8.10 -18.74
N GLY A 185 -17.36 -7.45 -17.58
CA GLY A 185 -18.26 -7.77 -16.46
C GLY A 185 -18.26 -6.70 -15.36
N THR A 186 -18.74 -7.05 -14.18
CA THR A 186 -18.84 -6.16 -13.00
C THR A 186 -17.55 -6.17 -12.18
N LEU A 187 -17.16 -5.03 -11.58
CA LEU A 187 -16.11 -4.98 -10.56
C LEU A 187 -16.75 -4.88 -9.17
N SER A 188 -16.51 -5.87 -8.29
CA SER A 188 -16.98 -5.80 -6.90
C SER A 188 -15.84 -5.45 -5.94
N LEU A 189 -16.04 -4.45 -5.11
CA LEU A 189 -15.13 -4.05 -4.02
C LEU A 189 -15.40 -4.83 -2.73
N MET A 190 -16.42 -5.69 -2.73
CA MET A 190 -16.84 -6.57 -1.65
C MET A 190 -16.86 -8.02 -2.14
N ASP A 191 -16.32 -8.95 -1.35
CA ASP A 191 -16.59 -10.37 -1.52
C ASP A 191 -17.87 -10.74 -0.76
N TYR A 192 -18.92 -11.06 -1.52
CA TYR A 192 -20.22 -11.52 -1.05
C TYR A 192 -20.45 -13.02 -1.31
N CYS A 193 -19.42 -13.73 -1.79
CA CYS A 193 -19.47 -15.16 -2.15
C CYS A 193 -18.72 -16.05 -1.15
N THR A 194 -17.72 -15.52 -0.45
CA THR A 194 -17.21 -16.11 0.81
C THR A 194 -18.11 -15.60 1.94
N ALA A 195 -18.57 -16.49 2.84
CA ALA A 195 -19.66 -16.22 3.77
C ALA A 195 -19.47 -15.01 4.73
N GLY A 196 -20.59 -14.53 5.28
CA GLY A 196 -20.67 -13.28 6.06
C GLY A 196 -19.92 -13.30 7.39
N PRO A 197 -19.36 -12.15 7.82
CA PRO A 197 -20.00 -10.83 7.67
C PRO A 197 -19.54 -9.94 6.50
N HIS A 198 -18.53 -10.33 5.71
CA HIS A 198 -18.07 -9.57 4.52
C HIS A 198 -17.54 -8.13 4.80
N TYR A 199 -17.17 -7.76 6.03
CA TYR A 199 -16.77 -6.38 6.33
C TYR A 199 -15.47 -5.96 5.61
N ALA A 200 -15.42 -4.73 5.10
CA ALA A 200 -14.29 -4.18 4.35
C ALA A 200 -14.12 -2.66 4.58
N SER A 201 -12.87 -2.17 4.62
CA SER A 201 -12.51 -0.79 4.97
C SER A 201 -11.51 -0.19 3.95
N GLY A 202 -11.88 -0.24 2.68
CA GLY A 202 -11.11 0.34 1.58
C GLY A 202 -11.11 1.88 1.59
N GLY A 203 -10.59 2.54 0.57
CA GLY A 203 -9.89 2.01 -0.59
C GLY A 203 -9.65 3.11 -1.61
N PHE A 204 -8.79 2.86 -2.61
CA PHE A 204 -8.32 3.89 -3.52
C PHE A 204 -8.28 3.45 -4.99
N ILE A 205 -8.99 4.20 -5.84
CA ILE A 205 -8.98 4.08 -7.30
C ILE A 205 -8.53 5.41 -7.91
N ALA A 206 -7.61 5.39 -8.87
CA ALA A 206 -7.25 6.57 -9.66
C ALA A 206 -6.89 6.28 -11.12
N ASP A 207 -7.17 7.23 -12.01
CA ASP A 207 -6.68 7.21 -13.40
C ASP A 207 -7.19 5.99 -14.19
N SER A 208 -8.38 5.46 -13.89
CA SER A 208 -8.90 4.20 -14.44
C SER A 208 -10.24 4.37 -15.16
N ARG A 209 -10.49 3.51 -16.16
CA ARG A 209 -11.80 3.28 -16.78
C ARG A 209 -12.33 1.95 -16.25
N LEU A 210 -13.55 1.94 -15.72
CA LEU A 210 -14.18 0.83 -15.02
C LEU A 210 -15.62 0.60 -15.53
N PRO A 211 -16.17 -0.62 -15.36
CA PRO A 211 -17.54 -0.93 -15.72
C PRO A 211 -18.48 -0.50 -14.57
N ASP A 212 -19.58 -1.22 -14.34
CA ASP A 212 -20.36 -1.08 -13.12
C ASP A 212 -19.54 -1.53 -11.89
N VAL A 213 -19.56 -0.71 -10.83
CA VAL A 213 -18.79 -0.95 -9.60
C VAL A 213 -19.72 -1.21 -8.42
N VAL A 214 -19.59 -2.38 -7.81
CA VAL A 214 -20.30 -2.75 -6.58
C VAL A 214 -19.47 -2.34 -5.36
N ASN A 215 -19.92 -1.34 -4.62
CA ASN A 215 -19.34 -0.97 -3.31
C ASN A 215 -19.63 -2.05 -2.26
N GLY A 216 -20.87 -2.52 -2.22
CA GLY A 216 -21.31 -3.51 -1.24
C GLY A 216 -21.11 -3.00 0.19
N SER A 217 -20.47 -3.80 1.03
CA SER A 217 -20.15 -3.53 2.43
C SER A 217 -19.01 -2.54 2.69
N GLN A 218 -18.34 -2.04 1.65
CA GLN A 218 -17.20 -1.13 1.80
C GLN A 218 -17.58 0.13 2.57
N GLN A 219 -16.96 0.33 3.73
CA GLN A 219 -17.24 1.42 4.67
C GLN A 219 -17.06 2.80 4.01
N GLN A 220 -15.89 3.02 3.42
CA GLN A 220 -15.55 4.24 2.68
C GLN A 220 -14.76 3.93 1.42
N TRP A 221 -14.64 4.91 0.51
CA TRP A 221 -13.79 4.79 -0.67
C TRP A 221 -13.42 6.16 -1.26
N LEU A 222 -12.26 6.26 -1.94
CA LEU A 222 -11.95 7.38 -2.85
C LEU A 222 -11.71 6.87 -4.28
N THR A 223 -12.51 7.35 -5.22
CA THR A 223 -12.29 7.20 -6.66
C THR A 223 -12.00 8.57 -7.27
N ARG A 224 -10.88 8.72 -7.98
CA ARG A 224 -10.54 10.01 -8.61
C ARG A 224 -10.02 9.92 -10.04
N ASN A 225 -10.21 10.97 -10.85
CA ASN A 225 -9.76 11.08 -12.25
C ASN A 225 -10.04 9.79 -13.05
N SER A 226 -11.28 9.32 -13.00
CA SER A 226 -11.66 8.00 -13.50
C SER A 226 -12.97 8.08 -14.29
N GLU A 227 -13.24 7.05 -15.06
CA GLU A 227 -14.53 6.79 -15.73
C GLU A 227 -15.11 5.51 -15.13
N ILE A 228 -16.40 5.54 -14.75
CA ILE A 228 -17.13 4.37 -14.24
C ILE A 228 -18.47 4.24 -14.98
N GLY A 229 -18.99 3.02 -15.11
CA GLY A 229 -20.33 2.77 -15.66
C GLY A 229 -21.42 3.20 -14.67
N SER A 230 -21.34 2.69 -13.45
CA SER A 230 -22.19 3.07 -12.31
C SER A 230 -21.51 2.73 -10.98
N TRP A 231 -22.15 3.11 -9.87
CA TRP A 231 -21.71 2.81 -8.51
C TRP A 231 -22.90 2.38 -7.65
N SER A 232 -22.85 1.19 -7.04
CA SER A 232 -24.04 0.52 -6.49
C SER A 232 -24.68 1.20 -5.28
N ASN A 233 -23.88 1.63 -4.31
CA ASN A 233 -24.34 2.14 -3.02
C ASN A 233 -23.22 2.88 -2.26
N ALA A 234 -23.60 3.55 -1.17
CA ALA A 234 -22.70 4.03 -0.14
C ALA A 234 -22.90 3.22 1.16
N VAL A 235 -22.01 3.41 2.15
CA VAL A 235 -22.12 2.87 3.51
C VAL A 235 -21.89 3.98 4.53
N TRP A 236 -20.68 4.53 4.62
CA TRP A 236 -20.37 5.66 5.50
C TRP A 236 -19.83 6.89 4.76
N ASN A 237 -18.96 6.73 3.75
CA ASN A 237 -18.22 7.86 3.16
C ASN A 237 -17.66 7.52 1.77
N GLN A 238 -18.46 7.67 0.71
CA GLN A 238 -18.08 7.33 -0.67
C GLN A 238 -17.74 8.61 -1.45
N VAL A 239 -16.45 8.82 -1.72
CA VAL A 239 -15.91 10.10 -2.23
C VAL A 239 -15.45 9.96 -3.69
N PHE A 240 -15.85 10.92 -4.52
CA PHE A 240 -15.49 11.03 -5.92
C PHE A 240 -14.83 12.37 -6.22
N ALA A 241 -13.74 12.39 -6.99
CA ALA A 241 -13.09 13.63 -7.42
C ALA A 241 -12.66 13.57 -8.90
N GLY A 242 -13.23 14.43 -9.75
CA GLY A 242 -12.93 14.41 -11.18
C GLY A 242 -13.36 13.12 -11.87
N VAL A 243 -14.44 12.49 -11.41
CA VAL A 243 -14.95 11.24 -11.99
C VAL A 243 -16.02 11.54 -13.04
N ILE A 244 -16.07 10.69 -14.07
CA ILE A 244 -17.13 10.63 -15.08
C ILE A 244 -17.95 9.37 -14.75
N GLY A 245 -19.28 9.49 -14.66
CA GLY A 245 -20.18 8.41 -14.21
C GLY A 245 -20.36 8.30 -12.68
N ALA A 246 -19.70 9.14 -11.88
CA ALA A 246 -19.96 9.20 -10.44
C ALA A 246 -21.39 9.69 -10.13
N PRO A 247 -22.04 9.17 -9.07
CA PRO A 247 -23.30 9.71 -8.57
C PRO A 247 -23.12 11.15 -8.07
N ASP A 248 -24.15 11.98 -8.16
CA ASP A 248 -24.15 13.29 -7.51
C ASP A 248 -24.32 13.17 -5.99
N ASP A 249 -24.00 14.26 -5.28
CA ASP A 249 -24.08 14.38 -3.82
C ASP A 249 -25.28 15.22 -3.35
N ALA A 250 -26.28 15.46 -4.20
CA ALA A 250 -27.48 16.23 -3.83
C ALA A 250 -28.36 15.53 -2.78
N GLY A 251 -28.18 14.22 -2.58
CA GLY A 251 -28.80 13.43 -1.51
C GLY A 251 -28.07 13.47 -0.16
N PHE A 252 -26.85 14.02 -0.07
CA PHE A 252 -26.06 13.98 1.16
C PHE A 252 -26.84 14.61 2.35
N PRO A 253 -26.97 13.92 3.50
CA PRO A 253 -26.15 12.81 3.98
C PRO A 253 -26.62 11.38 3.64
N ASP A 254 -27.73 11.17 2.94
CA ASP A 254 -28.26 9.84 2.65
C ASP A 254 -28.76 9.72 1.18
N PRO A 255 -28.01 9.06 0.29
CA PRO A 255 -26.75 8.33 0.53
C PRO A 255 -25.55 9.26 0.84
N PRO A 256 -24.57 8.83 1.66
CA PRO A 256 -23.37 9.60 1.98
C PRO A 256 -22.32 9.61 0.86
N TYR A 257 -22.70 10.19 -0.29
CA TYR A 257 -21.78 10.53 -1.38
C TYR A 257 -21.15 11.91 -1.19
N THR A 258 -19.94 12.12 -1.72
CA THR A 258 -19.32 13.45 -1.82
C THR A 258 -18.60 13.54 -3.17
N THR A 259 -19.09 14.39 -4.07
CA THR A 259 -18.75 14.32 -5.50
C THR A 259 -18.22 15.66 -6.02
N LEU A 260 -16.90 15.77 -6.08
CA LEU A 260 -16.22 16.91 -6.68
C LEU A 260 -16.13 16.70 -8.20
N GLY A 261 -16.70 17.62 -8.98
CA GLY A 261 -16.67 17.56 -10.45
C GLY A 261 -15.25 17.58 -11.07
N THR A 262 -14.23 18.01 -10.32
CA THR A 262 -12.81 17.97 -10.68
C THR A 262 -11.93 17.66 -9.45
N THR A 263 -10.78 17.01 -9.65
CA THR A 263 -9.71 16.95 -8.63
C THR A 263 -8.91 18.26 -8.70
N PRO A 264 -8.86 19.10 -7.64
CA PRO A 264 -8.24 20.43 -7.71
C PRO A 264 -6.73 20.43 -8.00
N LEU A 265 -6.02 19.38 -7.56
CA LEU A 265 -4.61 19.13 -7.85
C LEU A 265 -4.38 17.62 -7.87
N SER A 266 -3.82 17.09 -8.97
CA SER A 266 -3.36 15.70 -9.05
C SER A 266 -2.00 15.60 -9.74
N ARG A 267 -1.32 14.48 -9.52
CA ARG A 267 -0.21 13.98 -10.33
C ARG A 267 -0.35 12.46 -10.28
N GLU A 268 -0.49 11.83 -11.43
CA GLU A 268 -0.64 10.38 -11.46
C GLU A 268 0.70 9.69 -11.13
N LYS A 269 0.64 8.53 -10.46
CA LYS A 269 1.83 7.88 -9.90
C LYS A 269 2.84 7.54 -11.01
N PRO A 270 4.15 7.78 -10.81
CA PRO A 270 5.17 7.29 -11.73
C PRO A 270 5.12 5.76 -11.88
N TYR A 271 5.29 5.28 -13.11
CA TYR A 271 5.25 3.86 -13.44
C TYR A 271 6.40 3.45 -14.35
N LEU A 272 6.88 2.21 -14.17
CA LEU A 272 7.84 1.58 -15.06
C LEU A 272 7.11 1.10 -16.33
N PHE A 273 7.69 1.35 -17.50
CA PHE A 273 7.19 0.89 -18.78
C PHE A 273 8.33 0.52 -19.73
N VAL A 274 8.02 -0.17 -20.82
CA VAL A 274 8.95 -0.52 -21.89
C VAL A 274 8.44 0.13 -23.19
N ASP A 275 9.32 0.85 -23.90
CA ASP A 275 8.96 1.43 -25.20
C ASP A 275 9.08 0.42 -26.36
N ASP A 276 8.55 0.78 -27.52
CA ASP A 276 8.56 0.00 -28.77
C ASP A 276 9.96 -0.41 -29.28
N ARG A 277 11.04 0.02 -28.60
CA ARG A 277 12.43 -0.37 -28.87
C ARG A 277 13.02 -1.24 -27.76
N GLY A 278 12.17 -1.80 -26.89
CA GLY A 278 12.55 -2.65 -25.77
C GLY A 278 13.20 -1.91 -24.60
N ARG A 279 13.09 -0.57 -24.52
CA ARG A 279 13.84 0.22 -23.53
C ARG A 279 12.98 0.53 -22.31
N TYR A 280 13.40 0.00 -21.17
CA TYR A 280 12.82 0.27 -19.86
C TYR A 280 13.00 1.76 -19.47
N GLN A 281 11.90 2.38 -19.09
CA GLN A 281 11.79 3.78 -18.70
C GLN A 281 10.81 3.94 -17.54
N VAL A 282 10.93 5.02 -16.77
CA VAL A 282 9.90 5.42 -15.81
C VAL A 282 9.18 6.65 -16.37
N ARG A 283 7.86 6.54 -16.54
CA ARG A 283 7.01 7.70 -16.83
C ARG A 283 6.77 8.45 -15.52
N VAL A 284 6.97 9.76 -15.55
CA VAL A 284 6.64 10.69 -14.46
C VAL A 284 5.58 11.66 -14.99
N PRO A 285 4.29 11.42 -14.68
CA PRO A 285 3.20 12.32 -15.06
C PRO A 285 3.41 13.75 -14.53
N ALA A 286 2.89 14.71 -15.27
CA ALA A 286 2.86 16.11 -14.89
C ALA A 286 1.88 16.32 -13.72
N ALA A 287 2.16 17.30 -12.86
CA ALA A 287 1.13 17.80 -11.96
C ALA A 287 0.11 18.61 -12.78
N ARG A 288 -1.18 18.34 -12.56
CA ARG A 288 -2.30 18.98 -13.24
C ARG A 288 -3.27 19.54 -12.19
N ARG A 289 -4.02 20.56 -12.57
CA ARG A 289 -5.13 21.09 -11.78
C ARG A 289 -6.46 20.78 -12.42
N ASP A 290 -7.49 20.82 -11.60
CA ASP A 290 -8.91 20.78 -12.02
C ASP A 290 -9.19 19.62 -12.97
N THR A 291 -8.63 18.44 -12.66
CA THR A 291 -8.64 17.26 -13.53
C THR A 291 -9.95 16.49 -13.46
N ARG A 292 -10.36 15.91 -14.59
CA ARG A 292 -11.54 15.03 -14.71
C ARG A 292 -11.27 13.96 -15.77
N GLY A 293 -11.82 12.76 -15.57
CA GLY A 293 -11.60 11.60 -16.44
C GLY A 293 -10.16 11.07 -16.38
N ILE A 294 -9.87 10.05 -17.17
CA ILE A 294 -8.55 9.42 -17.22
C ILE A 294 -7.48 10.32 -17.85
N SER A 295 -6.21 10.10 -17.50
CA SER A 295 -5.08 10.84 -18.07
C SER A 295 -4.61 10.32 -19.44
N TRP A 296 -5.09 9.15 -19.85
CA TRP A 296 -4.56 8.36 -20.97
C TRP A 296 -5.54 8.15 -22.15
N ASP A 297 -6.68 8.83 -22.15
CA ASP A 297 -7.66 8.78 -23.26
C ASP A 297 -7.04 9.25 -24.59
N ALA A 298 -6.17 10.28 -24.53
CA ALA A 298 -5.33 10.74 -25.64
C ALA A 298 -3.98 10.01 -25.74
N GLY A 299 -3.89 8.76 -25.27
CA GLY A 299 -2.68 7.94 -25.27
C GLY A 299 -1.76 8.19 -24.07
N HIS A 300 -0.49 8.55 -24.31
CA HIS A 300 0.51 8.56 -23.25
C HIS A 300 0.37 9.77 -22.29
N ALA A 301 -0.07 9.50 -21.06
CA ALA A 301 -0.36 10.47 -20.01
C ALA A 301 0.69 11.61 -19.91
N PRO A 302 0.30 12.91 -20.00
CA PRO A 302 1.24 14.03 -20.06
C PRO A 302 2.26 14.06 -18.92
N GLY A 303 3.52 14.31 -19.24
CA GLY A 303 4.64 14.21 -18.30
C GLY A 303 5.99 14.05 -19.01
N ARG A 304 6.99 13.55 -18.29
CA ARG A 304 8.34 13.24 -18.80
C ARG A 304 8.68 11.77 -18.61
N SER A 305 9.47 11.19 -19.49
CA SER A 305 10.00 9.82 -19.36
C SER A 305 11.49 9.87 -19.02
N ILE A 306 11.93 9.03 -18.09
CA ILE A 306 13.31 8.93 -17.62
C ILE A 306 13.81 7.53 -17.98
N ALA A 307 14.99 7.41 -18.61
CA ALA A 307 15.55 6.10 -18.93
C ALA A 307 16.00 5.38 -17.65
N ILE A 308 15.77 4.06 -17.57
CA ILE A 308 16.06 3.30 -16.34
C ILE A 308 17.53 3.39 -15.89
N ARG A 309 18.46 3.56 -16.84
CA ARG A 309 19.90 3.78 -16.59
C ARG A 309 20.20 5.05 -15.76
N ASP A 310 19.25 5.99 -15.71
CA ASP A 310 19.36 7.24 -14.96
C ASP A 310 18.80 7.10 -13.52
N PHE A 311 18.29 5.92 -13.17
CA PHE A 311 18.06 5.48 -11.79
C PHE A 311 19.27 4.70 -11.25
N TYR A 312 19.42 4.71 -9.93
CA TYR A 312 20.06 3.65 -9.18
C TYR A 312 18.99 2.63 -8.80
N ILE A 313 19.17 1.37 -9.23
CA ILE A 313 18.31 0.25 -8.85
C ILE A 313 18.89 -0.32 -7.55
N ALA A 314 18.40 0.18 -6.43
CA ALA A 314 18.80 -0.27 -5.11
C ALA A 314 18.17 -1.63 -4.77
N ARG A 315 18.87 -2.43 -3.96
CA ARG A 315 18.42 -3.75 -3.49
C ARG A 315 18.52 -3.87 -1.97
N PRO A 316 17.77 -4.77 -1.32
CA PRO A 316 18.01 -5.15 0.07
C PRO A 316 19.49 -5.50 0.30
N GLY A 317 20.10 -4.90 1.32
CA GLY A 317 21.55 -5.00 1.60
C GLY A 317 22.41 -3.86 1.04
N ASP A 318 21.89 -3.02 0.13
CA ASP A 318 22.62 -1.82 -0.31
C ASP A 318 22.80 -0.81 0.83
N SER A 319 24.03 -0.35 1.03
CA SER A 319 24.29 0.65 2.07
C SER A 319 23.65 2.00 1.71
N VAL A 320 23.01 2.65 2.69
CA VAL A 320 22.41 3.99 2.49
C VAL A 320 23.45 5.03 2.06
N ARG A 321 24.73 4.83 2.39
CA ARG A 321 25.86 5.61 1.87
C ARG A 321 25.98 5.50 0.34
N THR A 322 25.81 4.30 -0.23
CA THR A 322 25.78 4.08 -1.69
C THR A 322 24.59 4.80 -2.32
N ILE A 323 23.40 4.61 -1.76
CA ILE A 323 22.15 5.24 -2.22
C ILE A 323 22.30 6.77 -2.24
N ASN A 324 22.79 7.36 -1.15
CA ASN A 324 23.03 8.81 -1.05
C ASN A 324 24.14 9.32 -2.01
N GLN A 325 25.16 8.50 -2.31
CA GLN A 325 26.20 8.84 -3.29
C GLN A 325 25.64 8.89 -4.72
N GLU A 326 24.79 7.93 -5.11
CA GLU A 326 24.17 7.93 -6.45
C GLU A 326 23.14 9.03 -6.62
N LEU A 327 22.32 9.31 -5.59
CA LEU A 327 21.44 10.48 -5.54
C LEU A 327 22.22 11.79 -5.72
N ALA A 328 23.40 11.91 -5.09
CA ALA A 328 24.28 13.07 -5.24
C ALA A 328 24.97 13.13 -6.62
N ARG A 329 25.23 11.99 -7.27
CA ARG A 329 25.71 11.88 -8.66
C ARG A 329 24.65 12.21 -9.72
N GLY A 330 23.41 12.50 -9.29
CA GLY A 330 22.31 12.89 -10.19
C GLY A 330 21.35 11.76 -10.54
N LYS A 331 21.52 10.54 -10.00
CA LYS A 331 20.57 9.44 -10.22
C LYS A 331 19.21 9.71 -9.58
N HIS A 332 18.18 9.10 -10.15
CA HIS A 332 16.91 8.82 -9.46
C HIS A 332 17.07 7.52 -8.64
N LEU A 333 16.10 7.15 -7.82
CA LEU A 333 16.15 5.94 -6.99
C LEU A 333 14.98 5.01 -7.32
N LEU A 334 15.28 3.75 -7.62
CA LEU A 334 14.30 2.68 -7.69
C LEU A 334 14.64 1.67 -6.59
N LEU A 335 13.67 1.35 -5.73
CA LEU A 335 13.79 0.34 -4.69
C LEU A 335 13.12 -0.94 -5.19
N THR A 336 13.90 -2.01 -5.38
CA THR A 336 13.34 -3.32 -5.73
C THR A 336 12.60 -3.95 -4.53
N PRO A 337 11.69 -4.92 -4.74
CA PRO A 337 10.85 -5.44 -3.68
C PRO A 337 11.66 -6.11 -2.56
N GLY A 338 11.50 -5.60 -1.34
CA GLY A 338 12.17 -6.12 -0.14
C GLY A 338 12.14 -5.12 1.02
N ARG A 339 12.87 -5.44 2.09
CA ARG A 339 13.08 -4.55 3.24
C ARG A 339 14.50 -3.97 3.22
N TYR A 340 14.64 -2.72 3.64
CA TYR A 340 15.89 -1.98 3.67
C TYR A 340 16.11 -1.40 5.06
N ASP A 341 17.23 -1.71 5.70
CA ASP A 341 17.54 -1.27 7.05
C ASP A 341 18.26 0.10 7.02
N ILE A 342 17.58 1.14 7.50
CA ILE A 342 17.96 2.54 7.32
C ILE A 342 18.50 3.12 8.63
N ALA A 343 19.78 2.85 8.93
CA ALA A 343 20.50 3.39 10.10
C ALA A 343 20.98 4.86 9.93
N GLN A 344 20.74 5.47 8.76
CA GLN A 344 20.94 6.90 8.49
C GLN A 344 20.03 7.32 7.34
N SER A 345 19.57 8.57 7.30
CA SER A 345 18.58 9.00 6.29
C SER A 345 19.02 8.85 4.85
N ILE A 346 18.12 8.32 4.01
CA ILE A 346 18.14 8.58 2.56
C ILE A 346 17.75 10.06 2.37
N ARG A 347 18.62 10.86 1.74
CA ARG A 347 18.50 12.32 1.69
C ARG A 347 18.23 12.83 0.29
N ILE A 348 16.97 13.16 0.00
CA ILE A 348 16.56 13.67 -1.32
C ILE A 348 16.77 15.18 -1.38
N ARG A 349 17.86 15.61 -2.02
CA ARG A 349 18.32 17.02 -2.06
C ARG A 349 18.23 17.71 -3.42
N ARG A 350 18.05 16.95 -4.51
CA ARG A 350 18.00 17.48 -5.88
C ARG A 350 16.54 17.68 -6.30
N PRO A 351 16.16 18.83 -6.89
CA PRO A 351 14.84 18.99 -7.52
C PRO A 351 14.52 17.87 -8.49
N ASP A 352 13.22 17.61 -8.70
CA ASP A 352 12.72 16.65 -9.69
C ASP A 352 13.22 15.19 -9.50
N THR A 353 13.81 14.86 -8.35
CA THR A 353 14.23 13.49 -8.02
C THR A 353 13.01 12.57 -7.91
N VAL A 354 13.16 11.31 -8.31
CA VAL A 354 12.12 10.29 -8.19
C VAL A 354 12.64 9.18 -7.30
N VAL A 355 11.83 8.75 -6.35
CA VAL A 355 12.01 7.54 -5.52
C VAL A 355 10.82 6.65 -5.83
N LEU A 356 11.04 5.54 -6.54
CA LEU A 356 9.99 4.60 -6.94
C LEU A 356 10.24 3.23 -6.28
N GLY A 357 9.34 2.78 -5.41
CA GLY A 357 9.33 1.42 -4.89
C GLY A 357 8.52 0.48 -5.78
N LEU A 358 8.99 -0.76 -5.91
CA LEU A 358 8.26 -1.88 -6.49
C LEU A 358 7.86 -2.87 -5.39
N GLY A 359 6.72 -3.55 -5.54
CA GLY A 359 6.30 -4.66 -4.68
C GLY A 359 6.20 -4.31 -3.18
N HIS A 360 5.77 -3.09 -2.85
CA HIS A 360 5.72 -2.57 -1.48
C HIS A 360 7.09 -2.54 -0.77
N ALA A 361 8.15 -2.17 -1.51
CA ALA A 361 9.49 -1.92 -0.97
C ALA A 361 9.44 -1.08 0.32
N THR A 362 10.07 -1.59 1.38
CA THR A 362 9.87 -1.16 2.76
C THR A 362 11.17 -0.60 3.34
N LEU A 363 11.15 0.65 3.82
CA LEU A 363 12.27 1.31 4.50
C LEU A 363 12.09 1.21 6.02
N THR A 364 12.87 0.36 6.69
CA THR A 364 12.80 0.17 8.15
C THR A 364 13.77 1.11 8.86
N ALA A 365 13.33 1.87 9.85
CA ALA A 365 14.22 2.70 10.66
C ALA A 365 15.14 1.86 11.57
N VAL A 366 16.42 2.21 11.62
CA VAL A 366 17.41 1.62 12.54
C VAL A 366 18.09 2.76 13.32
N ASP A 367 18.52 2.50 14.55
CA ASP A 367 19.18 3.44 15.47
C ASP A 367 18.41 4.76 15.72
N GLY A 368 17.09 4.77 15.51
CA GLY A 368 16.25 5.97 15.64
C GLY A 368 16.44 6.99 14.52
N ALA A 369 17.01 6.59 13.37
CA ALA A 369 17.14 7.45 12.20
C ALA A 369 15.79 7.88 11.61
N ILE A 370 15.82 8.88 10.73
CA ILE A 370 14.69 9.23 9.86
C ILE A 370 14.91 8.49 8.53
N PRO A 371 14.15 7.44 8.16
CA PRO A 371 14.38 6.69 6.92
C PRO A 371 14.48 7.54 5.65
N LEU A 372 13.53 8.46 5.45
CA LEU A 372 13.47 9.29 4.24
C LEU A 372 13.33 10.78 4.58
N ASP A 373 14.35 11.55 4.25
CA ASP A 373 14.49 12.97 4.56
C ASP A 373 14.56 13.77 3.24
N VAL A 374 13.43 14.35 2.84
CA VAL A 374 13.28 15.10 1.59
C VAL A 374 13.47 16.59 1.88
N ALA A 375 14.41 17.24 1.19
CA ALA A 375 14.62 18.69 1.31
C ALA A 375 13.45 19.47 0.66
N GLY A 376 13.31 20.75 0.99
CA GLY A 376 12.24 21.63 0.47
C GLY A 376 12.36 22.04 -1.01
N VAL A 377 12.90 21.17 -1.86
CA VAL A 377 13.12 21.39 -3.30
C VAL A 377 11.93 20.91 -4.14
N PRO A 378 11.57 21.59 -5.25
CA PRO A 378 10.37 21.27 -6.02
C PRO A 378 10.46 19.93 -6.75
N GLY A 379 9.30 19.39 -7.12
CA GLY A 379 9.17 18.30 -8.08
C GLY A 379 9.63 16.92 -7.64
N VAL A 380 10.09 16.75 -6.40
CA VAL A 380 10.43 15.43 -5.87
C VAL A 380 9.19 14.55 -5.85
N VAL A 381 9.28 13.32 -6.34
CA VAL A 381 8.19 12.33 -6.26
C VAL A 381 8.67 11.09 -5.50
N VAL A 382 7.96 10.72 -4.44
CA VAL A 382 8.12 9.45 -3.72
C VAL A 382 6.89 8.60 -4.00
N ALA A 383 7.08 7.39 -4.52
CA ALA A 383 6.00 6.57 -5.06
C ALA A 383 6.15 5.09 -4.68
N GLY A 384 5.11 4.46 -4.13
CA GLY A 384 5.09 3.01 -3.85
C GLY A 384 6.04 2.56 -2.75
N VAL A 385 6.20 3.36 -1.68
CA VAL A 385 7.19 3.12 -0.60
C VAL A 385 6.48 2.97 0.74
N THR A 386 6.74 1.86 1.44
CA THR A 386 6.35 1.69 2.84
C THR A 386 7.50 2.13 3.76
N VAL A 387 7.20 2.75 4.90
CA VAL A 387 8.19 3.16 5.91
C VAL A 387 7.82 2.58 7.28
N ASP A 388 8.65 1.67 7.78
CA ASP A 388 8.45 0.99 9.05
C ASP A 388 9.25 1.67 10.17
N ALA A 389 8.62 1.88 11.32
CA ALA A 389 9.31 2.30 12.53
C ALA A 389 10.22 1.19 13.06
N GLY A 390 11.32 1.58 13.73
CA GLY A 390 12.27 0.66 14.35
C GLY A 390 12.08 0.53 15.86
N LEU A 391 12.85 -0.39 16.47
CA LEU A 391 12.87 -0.62 17.91
C LEU A 391 13.24 0.62 18.74
N GLN A 392 14.10 1.48 18.20
CA GLN A 392 14.50 2.76 18.80
C GLN A 392 13.59 3.88 18.29
N GLU A 393 13.02 4.68 19.21
CA GLU A 393 12.04 5.73 18.86
C GLU A 393 12.66 6.75 17.90
N SER A 394 12.14 6.78 16.67
CA SER A 394 12.59 7.67 15.59
C SER A 394 11.88 9.03 15.69
N PRO A 395 12.56 10.19 15.57
CA PRO A 395 11.94 11.49 15.78
C PRO A 395 10.90 11.82 14.70
N VAL A 396 11.13 11.34 13.47
CA VAL A 396 10.15 11.28 12.39
C VAL A 396 10.49 10.12 11.44
N LEU A 397 9.51 9.49 10.77
CA LEU A 397 9.79 8.43 9.79
C LEU A 397 10.01 8.96 8.36
N LEU A 398 9.13 9.87 7.90
CA LEU A 398 9.31 10.60 6.64
C LEU A 398 9.09 12.10 6.86
N ARG A 399 10.07 12.90 6.42
CA ARG A 399 10.03 14.35 6.49
C ARG A 399 10.12 15.00 5.11
N VAL A 400 9.24 15.97 4.85
CA VAL A 400 9.22 16.77 3.61
C VAL A 400 9.49 18.24 3.91
N GLY A 401 10.76 18.61 3.87
CA GLY A 401 11.29 19.91 4.24
C GLY A 401 11.72 19.97 5.71
N GLU A 402 12.80 20.70 5.97
CA GLU A 402 13.21 21.06 7.33
C GLU A 402 12.29 22.17 7.86
N ARG A 403 11.87 22.12 9.12
CA ARG A 403 10.89 23.05 9.73
C ARG A 403 11.29 24.55 9.72
N HIS A 404 12.57 24.83 9.49
CA HIS A 404 13.13 26.17 9.32
C HIS A 404 13.96 26.28 8.02
N GLY A 405 13.65 25.44 7.04
CA GLY A 405 14.34 25.37 5.76
C GLY A 405 13.84 26.40 4.76
N ARG A 406 14.35 26.30 3.53
CA ARG A 406 13.76 26.96 2.36
C ARG A 406 12.82 25.98 1.67
N HIS A 407 11.60 26.43 1.39
CA HIS A 407 10.59 25.66 0.66
C HIS A 407 10.34 26.32 -0.70
N HIS A 408 10.45 25.52 -1.76
CA HIS A 408 10.43 25.96 -3.15
C HIS A 408 9.46 25.15 -4.03
N SER A 409 8.65 24.30 -3.40
CA SER A 409 7.52 23.57 -4.00
C SER A 409 6.41 24.53 -4.45
N THR A 410 5.70 24.20 -5.53
CA THR A 410 4.62 25.05 -6.11
C THR A 410 3.52 24.19 -6.71
N PRO A 411 2.29 24.69 -6.97
CA PRO A 411 1.22 23.88 -7.57
C PRO A 411 1.52 23.34 -8.98
N ARG A 412 2.51 23.91 -9.68
CA ARG A 412 2.95 23.46 -11.01
C ARG A 412 4.06 22.41 -10.95
N ASN A 413 4.86 22.41 -9.88
CA ASN A 413 5.84 21.37 -9.62
C ASN A 413 5.90 21.03 -8.13
N PRO A 414 4.85 20.40 -7.58
CA PRO A 414 4.78 20.07 -6.17
C PRO A 414 5.76 18.96 -5.83
N ILE A 415 6.15 18.85 -4.57
CA ILE A 415 6.62 17.55 -4.06
C ILE A 415 5.39 16.64 -3.97
N THR A 416 5.52 15.37 -4.37
CA THR A 416 4.41 14.41 -4.40
C THR A 416 4.76 13.14 -3.64
N LEU A 417 3.86 12.69 -2.78
CA LEU A 417 3.84 11.35 -2.20
C LEU A 417 2.70 10.57 -2.88
N SER A 418 2.94 9.37 -3.40
CA SER A 418 1.92 8.55 -4.06
C SER A 418 2.00 7.08 -3.67
N ASP A 419 0.97 6.49 -3.06
CA ASP A 419 1.06 5.15 -2.45
C ASP A 419 2.25 5.07 -1.46
N VAL A 420 2.27 5.98 -0.48
CA VAL A 420 3.29 6.03 0.57
C VAL A 420 2.65 5.64 1.90
N TYR A 421 3.17 4.60 2.54
CA TYR A 421 2.53 3.95 3.69
C TYR A 421 3.46 3.90 4.90
N PHE A 422 2.90 3.84 6.11
CA PHE A 422 3.67 3.80 7.36
C PHE A 422 3.15 2.73 8.31
N ARG A 423 4.05 2.10 9.06
CA ARG A 423 3.71 1.20 10.17
C ARG A 423 4.52 1.49 11.43
N VAL A 424 3.84 1.51 12.58
CA VAL A 424 4.44 1.71 13.90
C VAL A 424 4.01 0.57 14.83
N GLY A 425 4.76 -0.53 14.82
CA GLY A 425 4.31 -1.83 15.35
C GLY A 425 3.76 -2.76 14.25
N GLY A 426 3.38 -3.97 14.62
CA GLY A 426 2.70 -4.92 13.73
C GLY A 426 3.62 -6.06 13.28
N PRO A 427 4.48 -5.86 12.24
CA PRO A 427 5.47 -6.87 11.84
C PRO A 427 6.64 -7.03 12.83
N HIS A 428 6.88 -6.03 13.66
CA HIS A 428 7.92 -5.97 14.69
C HIS A 428 7.70 -4.74 15.59
N ILE A 429 8.33 -4.71 16.76
CA ILE A 429 8.26 -3.56 17.68
C ILE A 429 8.77 -2.29 16.98
N GLY A 430 7.88 -1.31 16.79
CA GLY A 430 8.14 -0.08 16.07
C GLY A 430 7.78 1.17 16.87
N ARG A 431 8.67 2.17 16.89
CA ARG A 431 8.53 3.39 17.69
C ARG A 431 8.83 4.67 16.91
N THR A 432 7.97 5.67 17.00
CA THR A 432 8.23 7.03 16.50
C THR A 432 7.50 8.12 17.30
N HIS A 433 8.11 9.31 17.36
CA HIS A 433 7.39 10.49 17.80
C HIS A 433 6.35 10.95 16.77
N THR A 434 6.69 10.95 15.47
CA THR A 434 5.81 11.42 14.38
C THR A 434 6.01 10.55 13.14
N ALA A 435 4.99 9.90 12.59
CA ALA A 435 5.19 9.11 11.37
C ALA A 435 5.50 10.01 10.15
N LEU A 436 4.67 11.02 9.88
CA LEU A 436 4.77 11.90 8.72
C LEU A 436 4.86 13.39 9.12
N GLU A 437 5.92 14.09 8.71
CA GLU A 437 6.08 15.54 8.89
C GLU A 437 6.18 16.26 7.53
N ILE A 438 5.18 17.07 7.20
CA ILE A 438 5.16 17.91 5.98
C ILE A 438 5.40 19.36 6.36
N ASN A 439 6.61 19.86 6.16
CA ASN A 439 6.96 21.27 6.39
C ASN A 439 6.91 22.12 5.11
N SER A 440 7.03 21.51 3.95
CA SER A 440 7.03 22.23 2.67
C SER A 440 5.61 22.57 2.21
N ASP A 441 5.47 23.77 1.65
CA ASP A 441 4.23 24.20 1.02
C ASP A 441 3.89 23.36 -0.22
N HIS A 442 2.62 23.40 -0.64
CA HIS A 442 2.15 22.84 -1.91
C HIS A 442 2.42 21.34 -2.13
N VAL A 443 2.74 20.57 -1.08
CA VAL A 443 2.90 19.12 -1.20
C VAL A 443 1.57 18.48 -1.62
N LEU A 444 1.64 17.52 -2.54
CA LEU A 444 0.53 16.65 -2.89
C LEU A 444 0.74 15.28 -2.21
N ILE A 445 -0.21 14.89 -1.37
CA ILE A 445 -0.27 13.56 -0.74
C ILE A 445 -1.39 12.79 -1.45
N ASP A 446 -1.05 11.76 -2.23
CA ASP A 446 -2.01 11.03 -3.07
C ASP A 446 -2.04 9.55 -2.74
N HIS A 447 -3.01 9.13 -1.93
CA HIS A 447 -3.07 7.84 -1.25
C HIS A 447 -1.91 7.64 -0.27
N THR A 448 -2.21 7.82 1.02
CA THR A 448 -1.28 7.56 2.11
C THR A 448 -2.03 6.97 3.30
N TRP A 449 -1.50 5.86 3.82
CA TRP A 449 -1.94 5.21 5.04
C TRP A 449 -0.87 5.34 6.11
N VAL A 450 -1.23 5.92 7.25
CA VAL A 450 -0.33 6.14 8.38
C VAL A 450 -0.87 5.37 9.56
N TRP A 451 -0.38 4.14 9.77
CA TRP A 451 -0.92 3.21 10.75
C TRP A 451 0.03 3.03 11.93
N ARG A 452 -0.47 3.23 13.14
CA ARG A 452 0.12 2.63 14.34
C ARG A 452 -0.57 1.29 14.57
N GLY A 453 0.22 0.23 14.76
CA GLY A 453 -0.31 -1.12 14.87
C GLY A 453 -1.30 -1.27 16.03
N ASP A 454 -2.53 -1.67 15.73
CA ASP A 454 -3.55 -2.11 16.68
C ASP A 454 -3.48 -3.63 16.92
N HIS A 455 -2.95 -4.38 15.95
CA HIS A 455 -2.63 -5.82 16.00
C HIS A 455 -1.23 -6.08 15.39
N GLY A 456 -0.70 -7.31 15.54
CA GLY A 456 0.67 -7.65 15.12
C GLY A 456 1.12 -9.05 15.53
N VAL A 457 2.41 -9.35 15.34
CA VAL A 457 3.05 -10.62 15.73
C VAL A 457 3.64 -10.62 17.14
N GLU A 458 3.53 -9.52 17.87
CA GLU A 458 4.08 -9.42 19.23
C GLU A 458 3.24 -10.22 20.25
N ASP A 459 3.90 -11.05 21.06
CA ASP A 459 3.31 -11.88 22.15
C ASP A 459 2.79 -11.04 23.36
N PHE A 460 2.06 -9.97 23.09
CA PHE A 460 1.49 -9.05 24.08
C PHE A 460 0.28 -9.66 24.80
N THR A 461 0.21 -9.50 26.12
CA THR A 461 -0.80 -10.20 26.96
C THR A 461 -1.47 -9.34 28.03
N ASP A 462 -0.88 -8.22 28.48
CA ASP A 462 -1.58 -7.25 29.34
C ASP A 462 -2.58 -6.43 28.51
N GLY A 463 -3.87 -6.48 28.85
CA GLY A 463 -4.98 -5.83 28.14
C GLY A 463 -6.16 -6.78 27.93
N VAL A 464 -6.99 -6.51 26.92
CA VAL A 464 -8.03 -7.45 26.45
C VAL A 464 -7.50 -8.33 25.31
N LYS A 465 -6.61 -7.77 24.48
CA LYS A 465 -5.84 -8.45 23.43
C LYS A 465 -4.37 -7.99 23.41
N GLY A 466 -3.71 -7.87 24.58
CA GLY A 466 -2.33 -7.37 24.68
C GLY A 466 -2.20 -5.84 24.51
N ASP A 467 -3.31 -5.12 24.66
CA ASP A 467 -3.45 -3.70 24.35
C ASP A 467 -2.59 -2.81 25.26
N THR A 468 -2.52 -3.13 26.55
CA THR A 468 -1.72 -2.40 27.51
C THR A 468 -0.22 -2.48 27.18
N ASP A 469 0.26 -3.65 26.77
CA ASP A 469 1.64 -3.84 26.31
C ASP A 469 1.89 -3.10 25.00
N ARG A 470 0.95 -3.14 24.05
CA ARG A 470 1.03 -2.44 22.75
C ARG A 470 1.09 -0.92 22.92
N TRP A 471 0.32 -0.36 23.86
CA TRP A 471 0.34 1.06 24.23
C TRP A 471 1.68 1.49 24.84
N ARG A 472 2.27 0.65 25.70
CA ARG A 472 3.58 0.90 26.32
C ARG A 472 4.74 0.71 25.34
N THR A 473 4.61 -0.23 24.40
CA THR A 473 5.72 -0.75 23.59
C THR A 473 5.82 -0.11 22.22
N ASN A 474 4.74 -0.09 21.44
CA ASN A 474 4.71 0.46 20.08
C ASN A 474 4.33 1.94 20.13
N THR A 475 5.27 2.79 20.55
CA THR A 475 4.99 4.21 20.78
C THR A 475 4.87 4.97 19.47
N GLY A 476 3.70 5.56 19.21
CA GLY A 476 3.45 6.43 18.07
C GLY A 476 2.71 7.68 18.55
N ARG A 477 3.42 8.80 18.75
CA ARG A 477 2.79 9.97 19.40
C ARG A 477 1.86 10.73 18.46
N TYR A 478 2.29 10.99 17.22
CA TYR A 478 1.50 11.67 16.20
C TYR A 478 1.59 10.94 14.86
N GLY A 479 0.49 10.88 14.10
CA GLY A 479 0.48 10.28 12.77
C GLY A 479 1.05 11.24 11.74
N ALA A 480 0.23 12.17 11.27
CA ALA A 480 0.61 13.21 10.31
C ALA A 480 0.64 14.61 10.96
N ILE A 481 1.73 15.35 10.76
CA ILE A 481 1.84 16.77 11.09
C ILE A 481 2.09 17.57 9.81
N ILE A 482 1.08 18.34 9.39
CA ILE A 482 1.09 19.12 8.16
C ILE A 482 1.28 20.60 8.50
N ASN A 483 2.52 21.08 8.43
CA ASN A 483 2.90 22.46 8.74
C ASN A 483 2.93 23.38 7.52
N GLY A 484 3.19 22.84 6.32
CA GLY A 484 3.27 23.64 5.08
C GLY A 484 1.91 24.16 4.59
N ASP A 485 1.92 25.34 4.00
CA ASP A 485 0.73 25.98 3.43
C ASP A 485 0.30 25.29 2.12
N ARG A 486 -1.00 25.33 1.82
CA ARG A 486 -1.57 24.94 0.51
C ARG A 486 -1.25 23.49 0.08
N VAL A 487 -0.95 22.63 1.06
CA VAL A 487 -0.84 21.18 0.90
C VAL A 487 -2.20 20.60 0.49
N THR A 488 -2.20 19.63 -0.41
CA THR A 488 -3.41 18.90 -0.84
C THR A 488 -3.23 17.42 -0.54
N ALA A 489 -4.24 16.81 0.09
CA ALA A 489 -4.30 15.37 0.35
C ALA A 489 -5.52 14.75 -0.36
N THR A 490 -5.31 13.69 -1.14
CA THR A 490 -6.32 12.88 -1.81
C THR A 490 -6.20 11.44 -1.32
N GLY A 491 -7.08 11.01 -0.41
CA GLY A 491 -7.02 9.70 0.24
C GLY A 491 -6.01 9.67 1.37
N LEU A 492 -6.34 10.31 2.49
CA LEU A 492 -5.52 10.35 3.70
C LEU A 492 -6.15 9.49 4.80
N PHE A 493 -5.49 8.38 5.13
CA PHE A 493 -5.91 7.41 6.14
C PHE A 493 -4.88 7.46 7.28
N VAL A 494 -5.26 7.74 8.52
CA VAL A 494 -4.32 7.88 9.66
C VAL A 494 -4.93 7.32 10.94
N GLU A 495 -4.27 6.38 11.62
CA GLU A 495 -4.96 5.51 12.60
C GLU A 495 -4.15 5.18 13.87
N HIS A 496 -4.89 5.05 14.98
CA HIS A 496 -4.48 4.56 16.30
C HIS A 496 -3.29 5.26 16.99
N PHE A 497 -2.90 6.47 16.58
CA PHE A 497 -1.85 7.24 17.26
C PHE A 497 -2.25 7.70 18.66
N GLN A 498 -1.26 7.77 19.56
CA GLN A 498 -1.47 7.99 20.99
C GLN A 498 -1.90 9.42 21.36
N ARG A 499 -1.78 10.38 20.43
CA ARG A 499 -2.28 11.75 20.56
C ARG A 499 -3.15 12.10 19.35
N HIS A 500 -2.93 13.25 18.71
CA HIS A 500 -3.64 13.58 17.48
C HIS A 500 -3.13 12.70 16.34
N ASN A 501 -4.04 12.03 15.65
CA ASN A 501 -3.74 11.27 14.44
C ASN A 501 -3.25 12.23 13.34
N THR A 502 -4.05 13.23 12.96
CA THR A 502 -3.64 14.33 12.07
C THR A 502 -3.66 15.68 12.78
N VAL A 503 -2.58 16.46 12.61
CA VAL A 503 -2.48 17.87 13.00
C VAL A 503 -2.16 18.72 11.77
N TRP A 504 -3.05 19.66 11.41
CA TRP A 504 -2.89 20.54 10.25
C TRP A 504 -2.69 21.99 10.67
N ASN A 505 -1.47 22.50 10.55
CA ASN A 505 -1.07 23.85 10.98
C ASN A 505 -0.93 24.85 9.82
N GLY A 506 -0.81 24.40 8.57
CA GLY A 506 -0.68 25.26 7.39
C GLY A 506 -2.01 25.82 6.86
N GLU A 507 -1.98 27.02 6.29
CA GLU A 507 -3.12 27.74 5.71
C GLU A 507 -3.52 27.20 4.33
N HIS A 508 -4.81 27.33 4.01
CA HIS A 508 -5.42 26.89 2.75
C HIS A 508 -5.14 25.40 2.40
N GLY A 509 -5.02 24.55 3.41
CA GLY A 509 -4.92 23.11 3.21
C GLY A 509 -6.23 22.50 2.70
N THR A 510 -6.13 21.45 1.88
CA THR A 510 -7.28 20.71 1.35
C THR A 510 -7.09 19.21 1.56
N THR A 511 -8.10 18.53 2.09
CA THR A 511 -8.17 17.07 2.19
C THR A 511 -9.45 16.56 1.51
N ILE A 512 -9.31 15.54 0.65
CA ILE A 512 -10.40 14.87 -0.07
C ILE A 512 -10.30 13.37 0.26
N LEU A 513 -11.34 12.83 0.87
CA LEU A 513 -11.32 11.66 1.74
C LEU A 513 -10.31 11.79 2.90
N TYR A 514 -10.84 11.86 4.12
CA TYR A 514 -10.13 11.51 5.33
C TYR A 514 -10.80 10.32 6.02
N GLN A 515 -9.99 9.37 6.46
CA GLN A 515 -10.40 8.25 7.30
C GLN A 515 -9.47 8.18 8.51
N ASN A 516 -10.03 7.83 9.67
CA ASN A 516 -9.30 7.65 10.91
C ASN A 516 -10.05 6.71 11.86
N GLU A 517 -9.31 5.78 12.43
CA GLU A 517 -9.68 5.06 13.65
C GLU A 517 -8.86 5.61 14.84
N LEU A 518 -9.55 5.88 15.95
CA LEU A 518 -8.92 6.27 17.21
C LEU A 518 -8.24 5.06 17.89
N PRO A 519 -7.25 5.25 18.79
CA PRO A 519 -6.54 4.14 19.41
C PRO A 519 -7.46 3.26 20.26
N TYR A 520 -7.41 1.95 20.02
CA TYR A 520 -8.21 0.93 20.73
C TYR A 520 -7.62 0.56 22.10
N ASP A 521 -6.33 0.88 22.28
CA ASP A 521 -5.45 0.37 23.32
C ASP A 521 -5.06 1.29 24.50
N PRO A 522 -5.64 2.49 24.73
CA PRO A 522 -5.46 3.20 26.00
C PRO A 522 -5.79 2.33 27.23
N PRO A 523 -4.88 2.14 28.20
CA PRO A 523 -5.13 1.28 29.36
C PRO A 523 -6.23 1.81 30.28
N THR A 524 -6.27 3.13 30.46
CA THR A 524 -7.32 3.85 31.20
C THR A 524 -7.62 5.19 30.54
N GLN A 525 -8.75 5.81 30.89
CA GLN A 525 -9.07 7.17 30.46
C GLN A 525 -7.99 8.19 30.88
N ALA A 526 -7.30 7.97 32.01
CA ALA A 526 -6.24 8.84 32.52
C ALA A 526 -4.96 8.80 31.66
N ASP A 527 -4.63 7.64 31.07
CA ASP A 527 -3.50 7.47 30.16
C ASP A 527 -3.71 8.21 28.82
N TRP A 528 -4.97 8.51 28.47
CA TRP A 528 -5.36 9.19 27.24
C TRP A 528 -6.15 10.48 27.49
N MET A 529 -5.62 11.32 28.38
CA MET A 529 -6.07 12.70 28.59
C MET A 529 -5.24 13.69 27.77
N LYS A 530 -5.84 14.84 27.46
CA LYS A 530 -5.21 16.00 26.81
C LYS A 530 -5.38 17.24 27.70
N GLY A 531 -4.77 17.20 28.89
CA GLY A 531 -5.15 18.09 29.99
C GLY A 531 -6.54 17.70 30.49
N ASP A 532 -7.44 18.66 30.69
CA ASP A 532 -8.80 18.40 31.18
C ASP A 532 -9.76 17.86 30.09
N VAL A 533 -9.25 17.58 28.87
CA VAL A 533 -10.02 17.01 27.76
C VAL A 533 -9.78 15.51 27.68
N GLU A 534 -10.85 14.72 27.63
CA GLU A 534 -10.78 13.28 27.39
C GLU A 534 -10.45 12.98 25.92
N GLY A 535 -9.39 12.22 25.70
CA GLY A 535 -8.92 11.82 24.38
C GLY A 535 -8.23 12.91 23.58
N TRP A 536 -7.81 12.54 22.37
CA TRP A 536 -7.17 13.41 21.40
C TRP A 536 -7.89 13.27 20.05
N ALA A 537 -8.34 14.40 19.48
CA ALA A 537 -9.06 14.41 18.21
C ALA A 537 -8.29 13.73 17.06
N GLY A 538 -9.00 12.97 16.24
CA GLY A 538 -8.49 12.30 15.04
C GLY A 538 -7.97 13.28 14.00
N TYR A 539 -8.70 14.38 13.77
CA TYR A 539 -8.29 15.48 12.91
C TYR A 539 -8.33 16.81 13.67
N LYS A 540 -7.16 17.42 13.90
CA LYS A 540 -7.02 18.77 14.48
C LYS A 540 -6.53 19.77 13.44
N VAL A 541 -7.32 20.81 13.20
CA VAL A 541 -6.82 22.05 12.58
C VAL A 541 -6.13 22.91 13.65
N GLY A 542 -5.00 23.52 13.31
CA GLY A 542 -4.19 24.37 14.18
C GLY A 542 -4.90 25.66 14.57
N ASP A 543 -4.76 26.11 15.83
CA ASP A 543 -5.60 27.18 16.39
C ASP A 543 -5.33 28.59 15.78
N ARG A 544 -4.39 28.70 14.84
CA ARG A 544 -4.07 29.91 14.06
C ARG A 544 -4.62 29.90 12.62
N VAL A 545 -4.99 28.73 12.09
CA VAL A 545 -5.42 28.55 10.70
C VAL A 545 -6.77 29.22 10.47
N ARG A 546 -6.89 29.98 9.37
CA ARG A 546 -8.08 30.71 8.94
C ARG A 546 -8.82 30.01 7.81
N HIS A 547 -8.09 29.32 6.94
CA HIS A 547 -8.63 28.63 5.77
C HIS A 547 -8.15 27.19 5.73
N HIS A 548 -9.10 26.25 5.75
CA HIS A 548 -8.85 24.82 5.59
C HIS A 548 -10.10 24.19 4.96
N THR A 549 -9.96 23.11 4.21
CA THR A 549 -11.08 22.44 3.54
C THR A 549 -10.95 20.93 3.66
N LEU A 550 -12.04 20.28 4.06
CA LEU A 550 -12.14 18.83 4.24
C LEU A 550 -13.41 18.33 3.53
N TYR A 551 -13.25 17.38 2.60
CA TYR A 551 -14.34 16.70 1.89
C TYR A 551 -14.32 15.21 2.26
N GLY A 552 -15.46 14.65 2.64
CA GLY A 552 -15.61 13.23 3.00
C GLY A 552 -14.73 12.82 4.19
N GLY A 553 -15.01 13.33 5.39
CA GLY A 553 -14.23 13.05 6.60
C GLY A 553 -14.93 12.10 7.57
N GLY A 554 -14.39 10.88 7.73
CA GLY A 554 -14.78 9.91 8.76
C GLY A 554 -13.80 9.85 9.94
N CYS A 555 -14.30 9.54 11.13
CA CYS A 555 -13.49 9.41 12.36
C CYS A 555 -14.19 8.46 13.35
N THR A 556 -13.81 7.18 13.37
CA THR A 556 -14.44 6.12 14.17
C THR A 556 -13.68 5.81 15.46
N CYS A 557 -14.34 5.12 16.41
CA CYS A 557 -13.77 4.77 17.71
C CYS A 557 -14.32 3.43 18.22
N THR A 558 -13.43 2.43 18.36
CA THR A 558 -13.78 1.10 18.88
C THR A 558 -13.05 0.89 20.21
N THR A 559 -13.74 1.00 21.34
CA THR A 559 -13.11 0.78 22.65
C THR A 559 -13.01 -0.72 22.92
N GLY A 560 -11.83 -1.32 22.72
CA GLY A 560 -11.61 -2.77 22.91
C GLY A 560 -11.82 -3.25 24.35
N THR A 561 -11.78 -2.35 25.34
CA THR A 561 -12.03 -2.67 26.74
C THR A 561 -13.52 -2.67 27.09
N THR A 562 -13.90 -3.46 28.09
CA THR A 562 -15.25 -3.44 28.72
C THR A 562 -15.55 -2.15 29.51
N ARG A 563 -14.71 -1.11 29.41
CA ARG A 563 -14.86 0.19 30.06
C ARG A 563 -15.26 1.23 29.02
N ARG A 564 -16.38 1.92 29.26
CA ARG A 564 -16.81 3.04 28.42
C ARG A 564 -15.85 4.22 28.60
N PHE A 565 -15.08 4.54 27.56
CA PHE A 565 -14.40 5.84 27.46
C PHE A 565 -15.42 6.92 27.07
N ILE A 566 -15.12 8.18 27.39
CA ILE A 566 -15.93 9.33 26.94
C ILE A 566 -15.07 10.13 25.97
N LEU A 567 -15.49 10.25 24.71
CA LEU A 567 -14.80 11.05 23.71
C LEU A 567 -15.48 12.41 23.58
N LYS A 568 -14.82 13.48 24.04
CA LYS A 568 -15.38 14.86 23.96
C LYS A 568 -15.11 15.58 22.63
N THR A 569 -14.16 15.12 21.82
CA THR A 569 -13.91 15.66 20.46
C THR A 569 -13.34 14.60 19.51
N ALA A 570 -14.12 14.18 18.51
CA ALA A 570 -13.61 13.41 17.36
C ALA A 570 -12.78 14.30 16.42
N SER A 571 -13.29 15.49 16.07
CA SER A 571 -12.63 16.51 15.26
C SER A 571 -12.57 17.87 15.98
N ARG A 572 -11.73 18.80 15.49
CA ARG A 572 -11.73 20.20 15.99
C ARG A 572 -11.40 21.21 14.89
N CYS A 573 -12.45 21.80 14.30
CA CYS A 573 -12.38 22.93 13.37
C CYS A 573 -13.08 24.16 13.96
N ARG A 574 -12.74 25.38 13.48
CA ARG A 574 -13.63 26.55 13.63
C ARG A 574 -14.64 26.52 12.48
N THR A 575 -15.90 26.81 12.78
CA THR A 575 -17.00 26.68 11.82
C THR A 575 -16.97 27.77 10.75
N ALA A 576 -17.01 27.30 9.50
CA ALA A 576 -17.53 28.00 8.33
C ALA A 576 -18.54 27.04 7.65
N PRO A 577 -19.41 27.49 6.74
CA PRO A 577 -20.39 26.61 6.10
C PRO A 577 -19.72 25.48 5.30
N GLY A 578 -20.20 24.24 5.45
CA GLY A 578 -19.78 23.09 4.62
C GLY A 578 -19.18 21.88 5.35
N TYR A 579 -18.90 21.94 6.65
CA TYR A 579 -18.35 20.79 7.39
C TYR A 579 -19.42 19.76 7.78
N GLY A 580 -19.60 18.73 6.96
CA GLY A 580 -20.18 17.46 7.40
C GLY A 580 -19.14 16.62 8.15
N PHE A 581 -19.45 16.19 9.37
CA PHE A 581 -18.75 15.11 10.06
C PHE A 581 -19.74 13.97 10.28
N ILE A 582 -19.35 12.76 9.89
CA ILE A 582 -20.06 11.53 10.28
C ILE A 582 -19.31 10.97 11.49
N THR A 583 -20.05 10.72 12.57
CA THR A 583 -19.56 10.35 13.92
C THR A 583 -20.20 9.05 14.38
#